data_AF-A0A956L642-F1
#
_entry.id   AF-A0A956L642-F1
#
_cell.length_a   1.000
_cell.length_b   1.000
_cell.length_c   1.000
_cell.angle_alpha   90.00
_cell.angle_beta   90.00
_cell.angle_gamma   90.00
#
_symmetry.space_group_name_H-M   'P 1'
#
loop_
_entity.id
_entity.type
_entity.pdbx_description
1 polymer ?
#
loop_
_entity_poly.entity_id
_entity_poly.type
_entity_poly.pdbx_seq_one_letter_code
_entity_poly.pdbx_strand_id
1 'polypeptide(L)'
;MAREHRWLIPPAAVAIHLCIGSVYAWSVFNKPVAALHPSWGEAAAKTFSIAIFFLGVSAAFGGSWLERHGPRKAASLSAALFGGGLMIGGLGVSM
;
A
#
# COMPACT_ATOMS: atom_id res chain seq x y z
N MET A 1 26.09 0.38 24.61
CA MET A 1 25.08 -0.49 23.94
C MET A 1 24.73 0.04 22.54
N ALA A 2 25.69 0.18 21.61
CA ALA A 2 25.45 0.96 20.36
C ALA A 2 25.85 0.25 19.05
N ARG A 3 25.95 -1.09 19.01
CA ARG A 3 26.43 -1.82 17.82
C ARG A 3 25.38 -2.74 17.17
N GLU A 4 24.44 -3.31 17.92
CA GLU A 4 23.39 -4.20 17.38
C GLU A 4 22.27 -3.44 16.64
N HIS A 5 21.83 -2.28 17.14
CA HIS A 5 20.71 -1.54 16.54
C HIS A 5 20.98 -0.95 15.14
N ARG A 6 22.25 -0.69 14.80
CA ARG A 6 22.61 -0.14 13.47
C ARG A 6 22.37 -1.14 12.33
N TRP A 7 22.50 -2.44 12.63
CA TRP A 7 22.29 -3.51 11.66
C TRP A 7 20.82 -3.87 11.44
N LEU A 8 19.90 -3.32 12.26
CA LEU A 8 18.46 -3.47 12.08
C LEU A 8 17.88 -2.45 11.08
N ILE A 9 18.62 -1.38 10.77
CA ILE A 9 18.15 -0.33 9.85
C ILE A 9 18.05 -0.84 8.41
N PRO A 10 19.07 -1.52 7.83
CA PRO A 10 18.98 -2.04 6.47
C PRO A 10 17.81 -3.02 6.23
N PRO A 11 17.60 -4.08 7.04
CA PRO A 11 16.48 -4.99 6.83
C PRO A 11 15.13 -4.30 7.04
N ALA A 12 15.01 -3.34 7.96
CA ALA A 12 13.80 -2.55 8.12
C ALA A 12 13.50 -1.71 6.86
N ALA A 13 14.51 -1.09 6.26
CA ALA A 13 14.36 -0.33 5.02
C ALA A 13 13.95 -1.22 3.84
N VAL A 14 14.53 -2.42 3.72
CA VAL A 14 14.14 -3.42 2.72
C VAL A 14 12.70 -3.89 2.93
N ALA A 15 12.31 -4.19 4.17
CA ALA A 15 10.95 -4.60 4.49
C ALA A 15 9.92 -3.53 4.09
N ILE A 16 10.20 -2.24 4.35
CA ILE A 16 9.32 -1.14 3.93
C ILE A 16 9.23 -1.06 2.39
N HIS A 17 10.34 -1.20 1.68
CA HIS A 17 10.32 -1.20 0.21
C HIS A 17 9.54 -2.39 -0.37
N LEU A 18 9.67 -3.58 0.23
CA LEU A 18 8.88 -4.75 -0.14
C LEU A 18 7.38 -4.52 0.12
N CYS A 19 7.01 -3.90 1.23
CA CYS A 19 5.63 -3.52 1.51
C CYS A 19 5.09 -2.52 0.47
N ILE A 20 5.87 -1.51 0.06
CA ILE A 20 5.46 -0.58 -0.99
C ILE A 20 5.27 -1.31 -2.33
N GLY A 21 6.16 -2.25 -2.65
CA GLY A 21 6.05 -3.10 -3.84
C GLY A 21 4.78 -3.95 -3.89
N SER A 22 4.15 -4.25 -2.74
CA SER A 22 2.90 -5.03 -2.70
C SER A 22 1.74 -4.36 -3.45
N VAL A 23 1.75 -3.03 -3.61
CA VAL A 23 0.74 -2.31 -4.40
C VAL A 23 0.74 -2.75 -5.86
N TYR A 24 1.90 -3.13 -6.42
CA TYR A 24 2.01 -3.64 -7.79
C TYR A 24 1.26 -4.96 -7.99
N ALA A 25 1.12 -5.77 -6.94
CA ALA A 25 0.39 -7.04 -7.00
C ALA A 25 -1.09 -6.84 -7.39
N TRP A 26 -1.65 -5.64 -7.23
CA TRP A 26 -2.99 -5.31 -7.69
C TRP A 26 -3.21 -5.59 -9.18
N SER A 27 -2.18 -5.35 -10.00
CA SER A 27 -2.26 -5.57 -11.45
C SER A 27 -2.56 -7.02 -11.84
N VAL A 28 -2.21 -7.99 -10.98
CA VAL A 28 -2.51 -9.41 -11.16
C VAL A 28 -4.02 -9.68 -11.06
N PHE A 29 -4.75 -8.85 -10.30
CA PHE A 29 -6.21 -8.98 -10.16
C PHE A 29 -7.01 -8.43 -11.34
N ASN A 30 -6.40 -7.67 -12.25
CA ASN A 30 -7.13 -7.07 -13.38
C ASN A 30 -7.81 -8.14 -14.26
N LYS A 31 -7.11 -9.22 -14.59
CA LYS A 31 -7.65 -10.33 -15.39
C LYS A 31 -8.78 -11.08 -14.67
N PRO A 32 -8.62 -11.56 -13.43
CA PRO A 32 -9.70 -12.27 -12.74
C PRO A 32 -10.89 -11.34 -12.43
N VAL A 33 -10.67 -10.06 -12.10
CA VAL A 33 -11.78 -9.10 -11.92
C VAL A 33 -12.54 -8.89 -13.23
N ALA A 34 -11.86 -8.74 -14.36
CA ALA A 34 -12.52 -8.64 -15.66
C ALA A 34 -13.25 -9.93 -16.07
N ALA A 35 -12.78 -11.10 -15.63
CA ALA A 35 -13.45 -12.37 -15.88
C ALA A 35 -14.74 -12.52 -15.07
N LEU A 36 -14.75 -12.05 -13.81
CA LEU A 36 -15.93 -12.06 -12.95
C LEU A 36 -16.91 -10.94 -13.30
N HIS A 37 -16.39 -9.76 -13.66
CA HIS A 37 -17.15 -8.55 -13.95
C HIS A 37 -16.65 -7.93 -15.27
N PRO A 38 -17.17 -8.36 -16.44
CA PRO A 38 -16.67 -7.95 -17.76
C PRO A 38 -16.69 -6.45 -18.02
N SER A 39 -17.63 -5.71 -17.42
CA SER A 39 -17.73 -4.26 -17.53
C SER A 39 -16.68 -3.50 -16.70
N TRP A 40 -15.96 -4.16 -15.80
CA TRP A 40 -15.04 -3.52 -14.84
C TRP A 40 -13.58 -3.55 -15.27
N GLY A 41 -13.23 -4.19 -16.39
CA GLY A 41 -11.84 -4.39 -16.80
C GLY A 41 -11.01 -3.10 -16.91
N GLU A 42 -11.58 -2.05 -17.50
CA GLU A 42 -10.92 -0.73 -17.59
C GLU A 42 -10.79 -0.07 -16.21
N ALA A 43 -11.83 -0.16 -15.38
CA ALA A 43 -11.83 0.40 -14.03
C ALA A 43 -10.78 -0.28 -13.14
N ALA A 44 -10.68 -1.62 -13.19
CA ALA A 44 -9.70 -2.40 -12.44
C ALA A 44 -8.26 -1.98 -12.77
N ALA A 45 -7.97 -1.74 -14.06
CA ALA A 45 -6.66 -1.25 -14.50
C ALA A 45 -6.34 0.17 -14.00
N LYS A 46 -7.33 1.07 -13.99
CA LYS A 46 -7.16 2.45 -13.49
C LYS A 46 -6.92 2.53 -11.98
N THR A 47 -7.38 1.54 -11.21
CA THR A 47 -7.20 1.52 -9.75
C THR A 47 -5.73 1.60 -9.34
N PHE A 48 -4.82 0.93 -10.05
CA PHE A 48 -3.39 0.99 -9.74
C PHE A 48 -2.81 2.41 -9.93
N SER A 49 -3.17 3.08 -11.02
CA SER A 49 -2.72 4.46 -11.30
C SER A 49 -3.20 5.42 -10.22
N ILE A 50 -4.47 5.28 -9.79
CA ILE A 50 -5.05 6.08 -8.72
C ILE A 50 -4.33 5.81 -7.39
N ALA A 51 -4.06 4.53 -7.06
CA ALA A 51 -3.35 4.16 -5.85
C ALA A 51 -1.94 4.75 -5.77
N ILE A 52 -1.15 4.67 -6.85
CA ILE A 52 0.21 5.25 -6.90
C ILE A 52 0.17 6.78 -6.87
N PHE A 53 -0.83 7.41 -7.50
CA PHE A 53 -1.03 8.86 -7.40
C PHE A 53 -1.23 9.28 -5.94
N PHE A 54 -2.15 8.64 -5.21
CA PHE A 54 -2.38 8.93 -3.79
C PHE A 54 -1.20 8.54 -2.89
N LEU A 55 -0.44 7.51 -3.25
CA LEU A 55 0.81 7.17 -2.56
C LEU A 55 1.82 8.31 -2.70
N GLY A 56 1.98 8.88 -3.90
CA GLY A 56 2.87 10.03 -4.14
C GLY A 56 2.41 11.30 -3.43
N VAL A 57 1.11 11.61 -3.50
CA VAL A 57 0.50 12.75 -2.79
C VAL A 57 0.69 12.60 -1.27
N SER A 58 0.39 11.42 -0.71
CA SER A 58 0.56 11.19 0.72
C SER A 58 2.03 11.24 1.16
N ALA A 59 2.98 10.84 0.31
CA ALA A 59 4.41 11.01 0.58
C ALA A 59 4.81 12.50 0.59
N ALA A 60 4.28 13.32 -0.32
CA ALA A 60 4.58 14.76 -0.39
C ALA A 60 4.10 15.53 0.85
N PHE A 61 2.89 15.23 1.36
CA PHE A 61 2.30 15.95 2.49
C PHE A 61 2.56 15.27 3.85
N GLY A 62 2.72 13.95 3.86
CA GLY A 62 2.79 13.13 5.08
C GLY A 62 4.09 13.25 5.87
N GLY A 63 5.16 13.83 5.29
CA GLY A 63 6.46 13.96 5.95
C GLY A 63 6.39 14.75 7.26
N SER A 64 5.76 15.93 7.24
CA SER A 64 5.65 16.77 8.44
C SER A 64 4.83 16.12 9.56
N TRP A 65 3.81 15.33 9.21
CA TRP A 65 3.01 14.60 10.19
C TRP A 65 3.78 13.40 10.76
N LEU A 66 4.51 12.67 9.90
CA LEU A 66 5.37 11.54 10.26
C LEU A 66 6.46 11.97 11.25
N GLU A 67 7.10 13.12 11.04
CA GLU A 67 8.12 13.67 11.94
C GLU A 67 7.56 13.99 13.33
N ARG A 68 6.33 14.52 13.41
CA ARG A 68 5.68 14.88 14.68
C ARG A 68 5.16 13.68 15.46
N HIS A 69 4.58 12.69 14.79
CA HIS A 69 3.90 11.55 15.44
C HIS A 69 4.75 10.28 15.51
N GLY A 70 5.87 10.26 14.79
CA GLY A 70 6.83 9.17 14.73
C GLY A 70 6.43 8.03 13.79
N PRO A 71 7.42 7.22 13.36
CA PRO A 71 7.26 6.21 12.32
C PRO A 71 6.33 5.04 12.68
N ARG A 72 6.20 4.69 13.96
CA ARG A 72 5.32 3.58 14.38
C ARG A 72 3.85 3.86 14.13
N LYS A 73 3.37 5.05 14.48
CA LYS A 73 1.96 5.45 14.28
C LYS A 73 1.62 5.53 12.80
N ALA A 74 2.54 6.08 12.01
CA ALA A 74 2.39 6.12 10.56
C ALA A 74 2.32 4.72 9.95
N ALA A 75 3.20 3.80 10.36
CA ALA A 75 3.17 2.42 9.87
C ALA A 75 1.87 1.69 10.24
N SER A 76 1.36 1.86 11.46
CA SER A 76 0.09 1.27 11.89
C SER A 76 -1.10 1.83 11.10
N LEU A 77 -1.14 3.14 10.85
CA LEU A 77 -2.19 3.77 10.06
C LEU A 77 -2.15 3.25 8.61
N SER A 78 -0.98 3.21 7.99
CA SER A 78 -0.80 2.67 6.64
C SER A 78 -1.22 1.21 6.55
N ALA A 79 -0.86 0.37 7.53
CA ALA A 79 -1.28 -1.03 7.58
C ALA A 79 -2.80 -1.18 7.70
N ALA A 80 -3.44 -0.37 8.56
CA ALA A 80 -4.90 -0.38 8.72
C ALA A 80 -5.63 0.09 7.45
N LEU A 81 -5.17 1.17 6.82
CA LEU A 81 -5.76 1.71 5.60
C LEU A 81 -5.57 0.76 4.42
N PHE A 82 -4.35 0.23 4.22
CA PHE A 82 -4.06 -0.67 3.12
C PHE A 82 -4.76 -2.03 3.29
N GLY A 83 -4.65 -2.62 4.48
CA GLY A 83 -5.33 -3.88 4.80
C GLY A 83 -6.85 -3.75 4.75
N GLY A 84 -7.40 -2.68 5.31
CA GLY A 84 -8.84 -2.39 5.26
C GLY A 84 -9.33 -2.16 3.83
N GLY A 85 -8.60 -1.40 3.01
CA GLY A 85 -8.92 -1.19 1.61
C GLY A 85 -8.92 -2.48 0.80
N LEU A 86 -7.95 -3.37 1.05
CA LEU A 86 -7.91 -4.71 0.46
C LEU A 86 -9.12 -5.57 0.85
N MET A 87 -9.51 -5.58 2.12
CA MET A 87 -10.69 -6.31 2.57
C MET A 87 -11.97 -5.78 1.93
N ILE A 88 -12.14 -4.46 1.89
CA ILE A 88 -13.31 -3.81 1.25
C ILE A 88 -13.35 -4.15 -0.25
N GLY A 89 -12.21 -4.08 -0.94
CA GLY A 89 -12.11 -4.47 -2.35
C GLY A 89 -12.47 -5.94 -2.58
N GLY A 90 -11.98 -6.84 -1.72
CA GLY A 90 -12.32 -8.26 -1.78
C GLY A 90 -13.82 -8.52 -1.60
N LEU A 91 -14.44 -7.87 -0.62
CA LEU A 91 -15.89 -7.94 -0.40
C LEU A 91 -16.67 -7.40 -1.61
N GLY A 92 -16.23 -6.28 -2.19
CA GLY A 92 -16.89 -5.67 -3.35
C GLY A 92 -16.83 -6.53 -4.62
N VAL A 93 -15.75 -7.32 -4.81
CA VAL A 93 -15.65 -8.26 -5.93
C VAL A 93 -16.49 -9.52 -5.70
N SER A 94 -16.73 -9.89 -4.44
CA SER A 94 -17.50 -11.09 -4.06
C SER A 94 -19.02 -10.95 -4.16
N MET A 95 -19.53 -9.72 -4.28
CA MET A 95 -20.94 -9.38 -4.48
C MET A 95 -21.27 -9.29 -5.98
#